data_AF-A0A962VFL5-F1
#
_entry.id   AF-A0A962VFL5-F1
#
_cell.length_a   1.000
_cell.length_b   1.000
_cell.length_c   1.000
_cell.angle_alpha   90.00
_cell.angle_beta   90.00
_cell.angle_gamma   90.00
#
_symmetry.space_group_name_H-M   'P 1'
#
loop_
_entity.id
_entity.type
_entity.pdbx_description
1 polymer ?
#
loop_
_entity_poly.entity_id
_entity_poly.type
_entity_poly.pdbx_seq_one_letter_code
_entity_poly.pdbx_strand_id
1 'polypeptide(L)'
;MNNKNTTAALEDLTLEAQLEAVRAEREQARSKRFCRSRLDPYRAQLEVLRFSYHASFKELQLWLLHVKRLKITKSAIVQRFQHWTKDCARNHGETSKAAD
;
A
#
# COMPACT_ATOMS: atom_id res chain seq x y z
N MET A 1 -38.95 30.87 25.33
CA MET A 1 -38.35 31.03 23.99
C MET A 1 -36.84 31.01 24.21
N ASN A 2 -36.08 29.90 24.04
CA ASN A 2 -35.41 29.55 22.78
C ASN A 2 -34.60 28.21 22.89
N ASN A 3 -35.22 27.10 23.31
CA ASN A 3 -34.50 25.81 23.47
C ASN A 3 -34.45 24.93 22.21
N LYS A 4 -35.06 25.37 21.10
CA LYS A 4 -35.16 24.57 19.86
C LYS A 4 -33.96 24.74 18.91
N ASN A 5 -33.21 25.83 19.04
CA ASN A 5 -32.10 26.15 18.12
C ASN A 5 -30.80 25.47 18.57
N THR A 6 -30.65 25.22 19.87
CA THR A 6 -29.46 24.59 20.46
C THR A 6 -29.40 23.09 20.16
N THR A 7 -30.56 22.43 20.09
CA THR A 7 -30.70 21.01 19.79
C THR A 7 -30.38 20.70 18.32
N ALA A 8 -30.88 21.51 17.38
CA ALA A 8 -30.55 21.36 15.97
C ALA A 8 -29.05 21.55 15.68
N ALA A 9 -28.39 22.53 16.32
CA ALA A 9 -26.95 22.75 16.16
C ALA A 9 -26.11 21.59 16.73
N LEU A 10 -26.55 20.97 17.83
CA LEU A 10 -25.91 19.77 18.41
C LEU A 10 -26.09 18.54 17.51
N GLU A 11 -27.24 18.39 16.87
CA GLU A 11 -27.50 17.32 15.90
C GLU A 11 -26.66 17.48 14.62
N ASP A 12 -26.48 18.71 14.11
CA ASP A 12 -25.61 18.98 12.96
C ASP A 12 -24.12 18.74 13.27
N LEU A 13 -23.63 19.19 14.44
CA LEU A 13 -22.26 18.92 14.89
C LEU A 13 -21.97 17.43 15.05
N THR A 14 -22.97 16.65 15.49
CA THR A 14 -22.82 15.20 15.64
C THR A 14 -22.90 14.47 14.30
N LEU A 15 -23.62 15.01 13.32
CA LEU A 15 -23.65 14.47 11.95
C LEU A 15 -22.31 14.68 11.22
N GLU A 16 -21.72 15.88 11.34
CA GLU A 16 -20.40 16.16 10.76
C GLU A 16 -19.29 15.29 11.37
N ALA A 17 -19.31 15.10 12.69
CA ALA A 17 -18.36 14.22 13.37
C ALA A 17 -18.50 12.75 12.93
N GLN A 18 -19.73 12.28 12.72
CA GLN A 18 -19.98 10.93 12.19
C GLN A 18 -19.51 10.79 10.73
N LEU A 19 -19.71 11.81 9.90
CA LEU A 19 -19.22 11.82 8.52
C LEU A 19 -17.69 11.78 8.46
N GLU A 20 -17.01 12.54 9.34
CA GLU A 20 -15.56 12.57 9.39
C GLU A 20 -14.99 11.23 9.90
N ALA A 21 -15.66 10.58 10.86
CA ALA A 21 -15.32 9.22 11.28
C ALA A 21 -15.46 8.20 10.14
N VAL A 22 -16.53 8.27 9.35
CA VAL A 22 -16.73 7.41 8.17
C VAL A 22 -15.70 7.69 7.08
N ARG A 23 -15.30 8.94 6.88
CA ARG A 23 -14.21 9.31 5.95
C ARG A 23 -12.88 8.75 6.42
N ALA A 24 -12.55 8.91 7.69
CA ALA A 24 -11.34 8.36 8.29
C ALA A 24 -11.32 6.82 8.24
N GLU A 25 -12.45 6.17 8.49
CA GLU A 25 -12.59 4.72 8.36
C GLU A 25 -12.41 4.27 6.90
N ARG A 26 -12.95 5.01 5.94
CA ARG A 26 -12.72 4.75 4.50
C ARG A 26 -11.28 5.00 4.08
N GLU A 27 -10.64 6.04 4.59
CA GLU A 27 -9.21 6.35 4.37
C GLU A 27 -8.33 5.23 4.95
N GLN A 28 -8.64 4.79 6.16
CA GLN A 28 -7.98 3.65 6.81
C GLN A 28 -8.27 2.34 6.08
N ALA A 29 -9.49 2.11 5.58
CA ALA A 29 -9.83 0.92 4.80
C ALA A 29 -9.16 0.93 3.42
N ARG A 30 -9.00 2.10 2.79
CA ARG A 30 -8.17 2.27 1.58
C ARG A 30 -6.70 2.01 1.87
N SER A 31 -6.21 2.41 3.03
CA SER A 31 -4.83 2.16 3.48
C SER A 31 -4.60 0.71 3.91
N LYS A 32 -5.60 0.06 4.53
CA LYS A 32 -5.63 -1.35 4.98
C LYS A 32 -5.99 -2.32 3.86
N ARG A 33 -6.52 -1.85 2.72
CA ARG A 33 -6.36 -2.54 1.44
C ARG A 33 -4.89 -2.46 1.07
N PHE A 34 -4.11 -3.24 1.80
CA PHE A 34 -2.80 -3.72 1.48
C PHE A 34 -2.95 -4.38 0.11
N CYS A 35 -2.81 -3.58 -0.94
CA CYS A 35 -2.95 -4.01 -2.32
C CYS A 35 -1.81 -4.99 -2.55
N ARG A 36 -2.09 -6.28 -2.27
CA ARG A 36 -1.24 -7.39 -2.69
C ARG A 36 -1.12 -7.23 -4.19
N SER A 37 0.01 -6.68 -4.63
CA SER A 37 0.31 -6.55 -6.03
C SER A 37 0.25 -7.95 -6.61
N ARG A 38 -0.20 -8.06 -7.86
CA ARG A 38 -0.16 -9.34 -8.59
C ARG A 38 1.28 -9.89 -8.71
N LEU A 39 2.28 -9.05 -8.44
CA LEU A 39 3.70 -9.41 -8.37
C LEU A 39 4.16 -9.97 -7.01
N ASP A 40 3.43 -9.70 -5.91
CA ASP A 40 3.85 -10.10 -4.57
C ASP A 40 3.99 -11.62 -4.38
N PRO A 41 3.11 -12.47 -4.94
CA PRO A 41 3.30 -13.92 -4.86
C PRO A 41 4.60 -14.40 -5.51
N TYR A 42 5.20 -13.59 -6.39
CA TYR A 42 6.41 -13.90 -7.14
C TYR A 42 7.61 -13.07 -6.70
N ARG A 43 7.51 -12.33 -5.59
CA ARG A 43 8.56 -11.43 -5.10
C ARG A 43 9.92 -12.12 -5.03
N ALA A 44 10.01 -13.25 -4.33
CA ALA A 44 11.27 -13.98 -4.16
C ALA A 44 11.88 -14.41 -5.51
N GLN A 45 11.06 -14.91 -6.44
CA GLN A 45 11.53 -15.31 -7.78
C GLN A 45 12.04 -14.10 -8.58
N LEU A 46 11.33 -12.98 -8.50
CA LEU A 46 11.72 -11.74 -9.17
C LEU A 46 12.99 -11.13 -8.57
N GLU A 47 13.15 -11.14 -7.25
CA GLU A 47 14.36 -10.67 -6.57
C GLU A 47 15.57 -11.52 -6.96
N VAL A 48 15.44 -12.85 -6.99
CA VAL A 48 16.50 -13.77 -7.47
C VAL A 48 16.86 -13.47 -8.92
N LEU A 49 15.89 -13.38 -9.83
CA LEU A 49 16.15 -13.06 -11.23
C LEU A 49 16.82 -11.69 -11.39
N ARG A 50 16.43 -10.70 -10.58
CA ARG A 50 16.96 -9.33 -10.66
C ARG A 50 18.37 -9.21 -10.08
N PHE A 51 18.62 -9.78 -8.92
CA PHE A 51 19.85 -9.55 -8.15
C PHE A 51 20.88 -10.66 -8.31
N SER A 52 20.45 -11.92 -8.47
CA SER A 52 21.37 -13.06 -8.65
C SER A 52 21.69 -13.31 -10.12
N TYR A 53 20.70 -13.16 -11.01
CA TYR A 53 20.87 -13.39 -12.45
C TYR A 53 21.02 -12.08 -13.26
N HIS A 54 21.03 -10.93 -12.59
CA HIS A 54 21.14 -9.60 -13.22
C HIS A 54 20.14 -9.32 -14.36
N ALA A 55 18.98 -9.99 -14.35
CA ALA A 55 17.98 -9.82 -15.39
C ALA A 55 17.47 -8.37 -15.44
N SER A 56 17.36 -7.84 -16.66
CA SER A 56 16.76 -6.54 -16.92
C SER A 56 15.27 -6.55 -16.61
N PHE A 57 14.69 -5.37 -16.32
CA PHE A 57 13.24 -5.26 -16.14
C PHE A 57 12.43 -5.67 -17.39
N LYS A 58 13.04 -5.65 -18.57
CA LYS A 58 12.39 -6.13 -19.79
C LYS A 58 12.33 -7.67 -19.83
N GLU A 59 13.39 -8.34 -19.40
CA GLU A 59 13.41 -9.80 -19.28
C GLU A 59 12.47 -10.28 -18.18
N LEU A 60 12.41 -9.58 -17.04
CA LEU A 60 11.41 -9.86 -16.00
C LEU A 60 9.98 -9.71 -16.53
N GLN A 61 9.73 -8.69 -17.36
CA GLN A 61 8.43 -8.50 -18.01
C GLN A 61 8.09 -9.68 -18.93
N LEU A 62 9.05 -10.15 -19.75
CA LEU A 62 8.86 -11.30 -20.62
C LEU A 62 8.65 -12.59 -19.82
N TRP A 63 9.41 -12.81 -18.75
CA TRP A 63 9.24 -13.95 -17.87
C TRP A 63 7.85 -13.95 -17.22
N LEU A 64 7.38 -12.81 -16.72
CA LEU A 64 6.02 -12.68 -16.18
C LEU A 64 4.96 -12.99 -17.25
N LEU A 65 5.16 -12.51 -18.47
CA LEU A 65 4.23 -12.73 -19.58
C LEU A 65 4.18 -14.20 -20.03
N HIS A 66 5.34 -14.82 -20.25
CA HIS A 66 5.44 -16.14 -20.87
C HIS A 66 5.35 -17.28 -19.85
N VAL A 67 5.93 -17.12 -18.66
CA VAL A 67 5.96 -18.17 -17.63
C VAL A 67 4.78 -18.06 -16.68
N LYS A 68 4.43 -16.84 -16.24
CA LYS A 68 3.35 -16.62 -15.28
C LYS A 68 2.02 -16.19 -15.90
N ARG A 69 1.99 -15.98 -17.24
CA ARG A 69 0.82 -15.47 -17.97
C ARG A 69 0.29 -14.14 -17.41
N LEU A 70 1.20 -13.31 -16.88
CA LEU A 70 0.90 -12.02 -16.26
C LEU A 70 1.32 -10.88 -17.19
N LYS A 71 0.32 -10.15 -17.71
CA LYS A 71 0.54 -8.90 -18.44
C LYS A 71 0.75 -7.76 -17.43
N ILE A 72 1.99 -7.36 -17.24
CA ILE A 72 2.40 -6.25 -16.38
C ILE A 72 3.31 -5.32 -17.19
N THR A 73 3.18 -4.01 -16.98
CA THR A 73 4.06 -3.02 -17.63
C THR A 73 5.42 -2.97 -16.95
N LYS A 74 6.47 -2.62 -17.70
CA LYS A 74 7.82 -2.43 -17.14
C LYS A 74 7.82 -1.43 -15.98
N SER A 75 7.08 -0.32 -16.11
CA SER A 75 6.97 0.71 -15.08
C SER A 75 6.37 0.18 -13.77
N ALA A 76 5.33 -0.65 -13.85
CA ALA A 76 4.73 -1.26 -12.66
C ALA A 76 5.70 -2.21 -11.94
N ILE A 77 6.53 -2.94 -12.69
CA ILE A 77 7.58 -3.78 -12.11
C ILE A 77 8.60 -2.90 -11.37
N VAL A 78 9.11 -1.85 -12.01
CA VAL A 78 10.09 -0.94 -11.40
C VAL A 78 9.54 -0.30 -10.12
N GLN A 79 8.33 0.24 -10.18
CA GLN A 79 7.67 0.83 -9.01
C GLN A 79 7.50 -0.18 -7.87
N ARG A 80 7.18 -1.44 -8.21
CA ARG A 80 7.04 -2.48 -7.19
C ARG A 80 8.37 -2.83 -6.53
N PHE A 81 9.44 -2.92 -7.30
CA PHE A 81 10.79 -3.12 -6.75
C PHE A 81 11.21 -1.96 -5.84
N GLN A 82 10.94 -0.71 -6.23
CA GLN A 82 11.20 0.46 -5.37
C GLN A 82 10.40 0.46 -4.07
N HIS A 83 9.17 -0.07 -4.12
CA HIS A 83 8.36 -0.23 -2.92
C HIS A 83 8.94 -1.30 -2.00
N TRP A 84 9.30 -2.48 -2.54
CA TRP A 84 9.92 -3.55 -1.75
C TRP A 84 11.23 -3.12 -1.09
N THR A 85 12.06 -2.32 -1.76
CA THR A 85 13.31 -1.80 -1.16
C THR A 85 13.04 -0.76 -0.08
N LYS A 86 12.03 0.11 -0.24
CA LYS A 86 11.62 1.07 0.80
C LYS A 86 11.02 0.38 2.03
N ASP A 87 10.23 -0.67 1.83
CA ASP A 87 9.66 -1.46 2.93
C ASP A 87 10.77 -2.16 3.73
N CYS A 88 11.82 -2.67 3.07
CA CYS A 88 13.00 -3.20 3.75
C CYS A 88 13.72 -2.13 4.58
N ALA A 89 13.87 -0.90 4.06
CA ALA A 89 14.52 0.19 4.78
C ALA A 89 13.71 0.64 6.02
N ARG A 90 12.38 0.63 5.96
CA ARG A 90 11.53 1.03 7.08
C ARG A 90 11.58 0.04 8.24
N ASN A 91 11.64 -1.26 7.96
CA ASN A 91 11.65 -2.30 8.99
C ASN A 91 13.01 -2.43 9.70
N HIS A 92 14.12 -1.99 9.09
CA HIS A 92 15.44 -1.97 9.74
C HIS A 92 15.66 -0.75 10.66
N GLY A 93 14.78 0.26 10.62
CA GLY A 93 14.88 1.44 11.49
C GLY A 93 14.25 1.28 12.87
N GLU A 94 13.40 0.27 13.07
CA GLU A 94 12.70 0.06 14.35
C GLU A 94 13.48 -0.84 15.33
N THR A 95 14.46 -1.61 14.86
CA THR A 95 15.22 -2.53 15.73
C THR A 95 16.38 -1.88 16.50
N SER A 96 16.73 -0.63 16.20
CA SER A 96 17.88 0.05 16.83
C SER A 96 17.52 0.91 18.05
N LYS A 97 16.25 0.91 18.50
CA LYS A 97 15.77 1.66 19.67
C LYS A 97 15.40 0.78 20.88
N ALA A 98 15.83 -0.49 20.88
CA ALA A 98 15.53 -1.46 21.94
C ALA A 98 16.78 -2.07 22.59
N ALA A 99 17.89 -1.31 22.64
CA ALA A 99 19.08 -1.66 23.40
C ALA A 99 19.51 -0.41 24.18
N ASP A 100 18.80 -0.15 25.28
CA ASP A 100 19.27 0.63 26.43
C ASP A 100 19.64 -0.38 27.52
#